data_AF-A0A1U7INN5-F1
#
_entry.id   AF-A0A1U7INN5-F1
#
_cell.length_a   1.000
_cell.length_b   1.000
_cell.length_c   1.000
_cell.angle_alpha   90.00
_cell.angle_beta   90.00
_cell.angle_gamma   90.00
#
_symmetry.space_group_name_H-M   'P 1'
#
loop_
_entity.id
_entity.type
_entity.pdbx_description
1 polymer ?
#
loop_
_entity_poly.entity_id
_entity_poly.type
_entity_poly.pdbx_seq_one_letter_code
_entity_poly.pdbx_strand_id
1 'polypeptide(L)'
;MTEEQIEEIRQIAKTYRNFQCLECSQDIQRYLQIEGLKGKLIRISTNTDRLPFSIITNPVGSDRQIALNGFHQGVVIQIESELGRVETVFDNLYPDGIAKQEWLNSFGGPLVEDFNGKFTVIETEF
;
A
#
# COMPACT_ATOMS: atom_id res chain seq x y z
N MET A 1 -1.31 -10.24 16.48
CA MET A 1 -1.91 -8.89 16.47
C MET A 1 -3.35 -9.03 16.94
N THR A 2 -3.83 -8.12 17.79
CA THR A 2 -5.20 -8.12 18.32
C THR A 2 -6.15 -7.33 17.42
N GLU A 3 -7.47 -7.49 17.60
CA GLU A 3 -8.46 -6.67 16.86
C GLU A 3 -8.33 -5.18 17.20
N GLU A 4 -8.02 -4.84 18.46
CA GLU A 4 -7.76 -3.45 18.88
C GLU A 4 -6.56 -2.86 18.13
N GLN A 5 -5.48 -3.63 17.97
CA GLN A 5 -4.32 -3.18 17.22
C GLN A 5 -4.63 -2.99 15.73
N ILE A 6 -5.46 -3.86 15.15
CA ILE A 6 -5.94 -3.73 13.76
C ILE A 6 -6.79 -2.47 13.63
N GLU A 7 -7.72 -2.24 14.55
CA GLU A 7 -8.60 -1.07 14.49
C GLU A 7 -7.82 0.24 14.57
N GLU A 8 -6.78 0.32 15.41
CA GLU A 8 -5.92 1.51 15.46
C GLU A 8 -5.22 1.77 14.11
N ILE A 9 -4.72 0.72 13.44
CA ILE A 9 -4.14 0.84 12.09
C ILE A 9 -5.17 1.35 11.09
N ARG A 10 -6.42 0.84 11.14
CA ARG A 10 -7.50 1.31 10.28
C ARG A 10 -7.80 2.79 10.53
N GLN A 11 -7.84 3.22 11.79
CA GLN A 11 -8.10 4.62 12.14
C GLN A 11 -6.99 5.54 11.64
N ILE A 12 -5.71 5.17 11.81
CA ILE A 12 -4.58 5.90 11.24
C ILE A 12 -4.75 6.04 9.73
N ALA A 13 -4.98 4.94 9.02
CA ALA A 13 -5.12 4.92 7.56
C ALA A 13 -6.28 5.81 7.06
N LYS A 14 -7.41 5.83 7.77
CA LYS A 14 -8.61 6.64 7.44
C LYS A 14 -8.37 8.15 7.48
N THR A 15 -7.33 8.62 8.17
CA THR A 15 -7.01 10.06 8.24
C THR A 15 -6.44 10.61 6.93
N TYR A 16 -5.90 9.74 6.08
CA TYR A 16 -5.17 10.11 4.87
C TYR A 16 -6.03 10.02 3.61
N ARG A 17 -5.76 10.90 2.64
CA ARG A 17 -6.46 10.99 1.34
C ARG A 17 -5.54 10.59 0.19
N ASN A 18 -6.04 10.69 -1.04
CA ASN A 18 -5.21 10.48 -2.25
C ASN A 18 -3.92 11.31 -2.17
N PHE A 19 -2.83 10.77 -2.73
CA PHE A 19 -1.48 11.36 -2.73
C PHE A 19 -0.76 11.42 -1.37
N GLN A 20 -1.33 10.86 -0.30
CA GLN A 20 -0.74 10.86 1.06
C GLN A 20 -0.32 9.45 1.54
N CYS A 21 0.13 8.60 0.62
CA CYS A 21 0.54 7.23 0.95
C CYS A 21 1.82 7.18 1.80
N LEU A 22 2.71 8.17 1.63
CA LEU A 22 3.97 8.22 2.35
C LEU A 22 3.74 8.52 3.83
N GLU A 23 2.98 9.57 4.15
CA GLU A 23 2.64 9.96 5.51
C GLU A 23 1.83 8.86 6.21
N CYS A 24 0.85 8.28 5.50
CA CYS A 24 0.06 7.15 6.00
C CYS A 24 0.92 5.97 6.42
N SER A 25 1.80 5.50 5.52
CA SER A 25 2.66 4.35 5.81
C SER A 25 3.69 4.63 6.91
N GLN A 26 4.18 5.86 7.03
CA GLN A 26 5.09 6.27 8.11
C GLN A 26 4.41 6.26 9.48
N ASP A 27 3.16 6.71 9.58
CA ASP A 27 2.44 6.72 10.85
C ASP A 27 1.99 5.32 11.28
N ILE A 28 1.56 4.47 10.34
CA ILE A 28 1.30 3.06 10.64
C ILE A 28 2.60 2.37 11.09
N GLN A 29 3.71 2.57 10.38
CA GLN A 29 5.02 2.03 10.79
C GLN A 29 5.40 2.49 12.20
N ARG A 30 5.27 3.79 12.50
CA ARG A 30 5.58 4.35 13.82
C ARG A 30 4.74 3.70 14.91
N TYR A 31 3.44 3.58 14.70
CA TYR A 31 2.54 2.91 15.64
C TYR A 31 3.00 1.46 15.91
N LEU A 32 3.25 0.68 14.86
CA LEU A 32 3.71 -0.71 15.01
C LEU A 32 5.02 -0.80 15.79
N GLN A 33 5.98 0.09 15.52
CA GLN A 33 7.26 0.11 16.23
C GLN A 33 7.11 0.47 17.71
N ILE A 34 6.22 1.41 18.07
CA ILE A 34 5.92 1.76 19.46
C ILE A 34 5.32 0.54 20.20
N GLU A 35 4.44 -0.20 19.54
CA GLU A 35 3.81 -1.42 20.07
C GLU A 35 4.73 -2.65 20.04
N GLY A 36 5.96 -2.52 19.53
CA GLY A 36 6.89 -3.64 19.37
C GLY A 36 6.42 -4.71 18.36
N LEU A 37 5.57 -4.32 17.41
CA LEU A 37 5.02 -5.16 16.35
C LEU A 37 5.90 -5.09 15.09
N LYS A 38 6.07 -6.24 14.45
CA LYS A 38 6.80 -6.36 13.17
C LYS A 38 5.90 -6.00 11.99
N GLY A 39 6.49 -5.43 10.95
CA GLY A 39 5.82 -5.15 9.69
C GLY A 39 6.80 -5.02 8.53
N LYS A 40 6.26 -4.76 7.34
CA LYS A 40 7.07 -4.39 6.17
C LYS A 40 6.49 -3.16 5.51
N LEU A 41 7.33 -2.24 5.07
CA LEU A 41 6.93 -1.28 4.06
C LEU A 41 6.90 -2.01 2.71
N ILE A 42 5.81 -1.85 1.96
CA ILE A 42 5.71 -2.31 0.57
C ILE A 42 5.52 -1.12 -0.34
N ARG A 43 6.41 -0.97 -1.32
CA ARG A 43 6.36 0.09 -2.32
C ARG A 43 6.25 -0.50 -3.72
N ILE A 44 5.31 0.04 -4.49
CA ILE A 44 5.31 -0.10 -5.95
C ILE A 44 5.88 1.17 -6.57
N SER A 45 6.66 1.03 -7.63
CA SER A 45 7.17 2.17 -8.38
C SER A 45 7.17 1.93 -9.88
N THR A 46 6.87 2.97 -10.64
CA THR A 46 7.14 3.03 -12.07
C THR A 46 8.66 3.07 -12.28
N ASN A 47 9.14 2.62 -13.43
CA ASN A 47 10.57 2.66 -13.76
C ASN A 47 11.07 4.08 -14.07
N THR A 48 10.20 5.08 -13.99
CA THR A 48 10.46 6.48 -14.33
C THR A 48 9.57 7.38 -13.46
N ASP A 49 10.16 8.46 -12.94
CA ASP A 49 9.50 9.50 -12.14
C ASP A 49 8.98 10.67 -12.98
N ARG A 50 9.10 10.58 -14.32
CA ARG A 50 8.69 11.62 -15.26
C ARG A 50 7.26 11.43 -15.72
N LEU A 51 6.47 12.51 -15.64
CA LEU A 51 5.14 12.55 -16.25
C LEU A 51 5.21 12.40 -17.79
N PRO A 52 4.20 11.79 -18.41
CA PRO A 52 3.04 11.13 -17.80
C PRO A 52 3.33 9.69 -17.33
N PHE A 53 4.56 9.19 -17.50
CA PHE A 53 4.97 7.81 -17.22
C PHE A 53 5.04 7.46 -15.72
N SER A 54 4.89 8.45 -14.84
CA SER A 54 4.90 8.32 -13.37
C SER A 54 3.50 8.30 -12.74
N ILE A 55 2.45 8.29 -13.56
CA ILE A 55 1.06 8.25 -13.09
C ILE A 55 0.70 6.83 -12.66
N ILE A 56 0.13 6.70 -11.45
CA ILE A 56 -0.47 5.47 -10.94
C ILE A 56 -1.94 5.73 -10.67
N THR A 57 -2.81 4.80 -11.07
CA THR A 57 -4.27 4.87 -10.87
C THR A 57 -4.80 3.70 -10.03
N ASN A 58 -5.94 3.92 -9.37
CA ASN A 58 -6.64 2.91 -8.59
C ASN A 58 -8.18 3.08 -8.70
N PRO A 59 -8.95 2.02 -8.96
CA PRO A 59 -8.48 0.68 -9.36
C PRO A 59 -7.79 0.72 -10.74
N VAL A 60 -7.16 -0.38 -11.16
CA VAL A 60 -6.54 -0.54 -12.50
C VAL A 60 -7.49 -0.07 -13.60
N GLY A 61 -6.99 0.74 -14.52
CA GLY A 61 -7.77 1.24 -15.66
C GLY A 61 -8.78 2.33 -15.29
N SER A 62 -8.77 2.84 -14.05
CA SER A 62 -9.55 4.01 -13.68
C SER A 62 -8.85 5.31 -14.07
N ASP A 63 -9.64 6.39 -14.23
CA ASP A 63 -9.15 7.75 -14.39
C ASP A 63 -8.69 8.40 -13.07
N ARG A 64 -8.82 7.70 -11.94
CA ARG A 64 -8.50 8.23 -10.61
C ARG A 64 -7.01 8.04 -10.32
N GLN A 65 -6.27 9.14 -10.50
CA GLN A 65 -4.85 9.21 -10.16
C GLN A 65 -4.65 9.19 -8.63
N ILE A 66 -3.66 8.43 -8.19
CA ILE A 66 -3.29 8.28 -6.77
C ILE A 66 -1.84 8.66 -6.48
N ALA A 67 -1.00 8.74 -7.51
CA ALA A 67 0.38 9.19 -7.44
C ALA A 67 0.78 9.94 -8.73
N LEU A 68 1.68 10.91 -8.58
CA LEU A 68 2.24 11.73 -9.67
C LEU A 68 3.75 11.59 -9.83
N ASN A 69 4.42 11.03 -8.81
CA ASN A 69 5.86 10.88 -8.69
C ASN A 69 6.32 9.43 -8.92
N GLY A 70 5.43 8.57 -9.41
CA GLY A 70 5.81 7.23 -9.83
C GLY A 70 5.93 6.22 -8.72
N PHE A 71 5.39 6.47 -7.51
CA PHE A 71 5.32 5.43 -6.49
C PHE A 71 4.05 5.49 -5.64
N HIS A 72 3.68 4.33 -5.10
CA HIS A 72 2.66 4.19 -4.07
C HIS A 72 3.15 3.21 -3.01
N GLN A 73 2.77 3.42 -1.76
CA GLN A 73 3.31 2.67 -0.62
C GLN A 73 2.23 2.33 0.40
N GLY A 74 2.37 1.16 1.01
CA GLY A 74 1.56 0.70 2.14
C GLY A 74 2.40 -0.04 3.18
N VAL A 75 1.74 -0.58 4.19
CA VAL A 75 2.35 -1.40 5.24
C VAL A 75 1.78 -2.81 5.20
N VAL A 76 2.64 -3.81 5.04
CA VAL A 76 2.30 -5.24 5.13
C VAL A 76 2.36 -5.67 6.59
N ILE A 77 1.29 -6.32 7.04
CA ILE A 77 1.19 -6.91 8.37
C ILE A 77 0.66 -8.33 8.23
N GLN A 78 1.27 -9.26 8.97
CA GLN A 78 0.81 -10.64 9.01
C GLN A 78 -0.32 -10.78 10.04
N ILE A 79 -1.52 -11.07 9.57
CA ILE A 79 -2.71 -11.29 10.41
C ILE A 79 -2.97 -12.78 10.54
N GLU A 80 -3.16 -13.26 11.76
CA GLU A 80 -3.61 -14.63 12.03
C GLU A 80 -5.13 -14.69 12.03
N SER A 81 -5.69 -15.66 11.32
CA SER A 81 -7.12 -15.99 11.31
C SER A 81 -7.29 -17.50 11.49
N GLU A 82 -8.54 -17.95 11.65
CA GLU A 82 -8.89 -19.37 11.69
C GLU A 82 -8.45 -20.13 10.41
N LEU A 83 -8.31 -19.43 9.29
CA LEU A 83 -7.88 -19.98 8.00
C LEU A 83 -6.35 -19.95 7.81
N GLY A 84 -5.61 -19.42 8.78
CA GLY A 84 -4.15 -19.31 8.76
C GLY A 84 -3.65 -17.87 8.78
N ARG A 85 -2.37 -17.71 8.41
CA ARG A 85 -1.65 -16.43 8.37
C ARG A 85 -1.78 -15.79 6.98
N VAL A 86 -2.20 -14.53 6.94
CA VAL A 86 -2.37 -13.77 5.70
C VAL A 86 -1.56 -12.47 5.77
N GLU A 87 -0.84 -12.14 4.71
CA GLU A 87 -0.22 -10.82 4.55
C GLU A 87 -1.28 -9.82 4.08
N THR A 88 -1.62 -8.88 4.95
CA THR A 88 -2.60 -7.81 4.69
C THR A 88 -1.87 -6.48 4.55
N VAL A 89 -2.21 -5.71 3.51
CA VAL A 89 -1.66 -4.39 3.25
C VAL A 89 -2.66 -3.33 3.70
N PHE A 90 -2.19 -2.37 4.47
CA PHE A 90 -2.92 -1.16 4.85
C PHE A 90 -2.27 0.05 4.20
N ASP A 91 -3.09 0.91 3.59
CA ASP A 91 -2.69 2.22 3.09
C ASP A 91 -3.88 3.20 3.12
N ASN A 92 -3.66 4.42 2.63
CA ASN A 92 -4.67 5.49 2.56
C ASN A 92 -5.86 5.19 1.60
N LEU A 93 -5.76 4.19 0.73
CA LEU A 93 -6.81 3.78 -0.21
C LEU A 93 -7.58 2.55 0.27
N TYR A 94 -6.90 1.67 1.02
CA TYR A 94 -7.40 0.44 1.63
C TYR A 94 -7.27 0.49 3.14
N PRO A 95 -7.99 1.40 3.82
CA PRO A 95 -7.87 1.58 5.26
C PRO A 95 -8.33 0.37 6.05
N ASP A 96 -9.27 -0.42 5.54
CA ASP A 96 -9.74 -1.64 6.22
C ASP A 96 -8.82 -2.85 5.97
N GLY A 97 -7.75 -2.66 5.19
CA GLY A 97 -6.81 -3.68 4.77
C GLY A 97 -7.29 -4.45 3.53
N ILE A 98 -6.32 -4.96 2.77
CA ILE A 98 -6.58 -5.83 1.62
C ILE A 98 -5.47 -6.89 1.52
N ALA A 99 -5.77 -8.08 1.00
CA ALA A 99 -4.74 -9.10 0.82
C ALA A 99 -3.62 -8.58 -0.08
N LYS A 100 -2.36 -8.81 0.27
CA LYS A 100 -1.19 -8.29 -0.45
C LYS A 100 -1.22 -8.56 -1.96
N GLN A 101 -1.64 -9.77 -2.35
CA GLN A 101 -1.73 -10.13 -3.76
C GLN A 101 -2.83 -9.36 -4.51
N GLU A 102 -3.93 -9.05 -3.84
CA GLU A 102 -5.01 -8.22 -4.40
C GLU A 102 -4.57 -6.75 -4.47
N TRP A 103 -3.86 -6.25 -3.45
CA TRP A 103 -3.24 -4.93 -3.45
C TRP A 103 -2.31 -4.73 -4.64
N LEU A 104 -1.38 -5.67 -4.88
CA LEU A 104 -0.46 -5.63 -6.03
C LEU A 104 -1.18 -5.67 -7.39
N ASN A 105 -2.41 -6.19 -7.43
CA ASN A 105 -3.23 -6.25 -8.63
C ASN A 105 -4.20 -5.06 -8.77
N SER A 106 -4.22 -4.14 -7.80
CA SER A 106 -5.20 -3.06 -7.76
C SER A 106 -4.79 -1.79 -8.50
N PHE A 107 -3.53 -1.69 -8.95
CA PHE A 107 -2.97 -0.47 -9.53
C PHE A 107 -2.68 -0.57 -11.03
N GLY A 108 -2.92 0.53 -11.74
CA GLY A 108 -2.66 0.66 -13.17
C GLY A 108 -2.03 2.00 -13.55
N GLY A 109 -1.98 2.28 -14.85
CA GLY A 109 -1.51 3.56 -15.38
C GLY A 109 -1.77 3.66 -16.89
N PRO A 110 -1.77 4.88 -17.47
CA PRO A 110 -2.20 5.14 -18.85
C PRO A 110 -1.32 4.53 -19.94
N LEU A 111 -0.15 3.98 -19.58
CA LEU A 111 0.81 3.37 -20.50
C LEU A 111 1.17 1.93 -20.07
N VAL A 112 0.36 1.32 -19.21
CA VAL A 112 0.63 0.00 -18.58
C VAL A 112 0.09 -1.17 -19.43
N GLU A 113 -0.37 -0.92 -20.66
CA GLU A 113 -0.87 -2.00 -21.54
C GLU A 113 0.25 -2.85 -22.20
N ASP A 114 1.51 -2.40 -22.24
CA ASP A 114 2.54 -3.04 -23.09
C ASP A 114 3.75 -3.68 -22.39
N PHE A 115 3.85 -3.71 -21.06
CA PHE A 115 5.02 -4.32 -20.40
C PHE A 115 4.64 -5.26 -19.26
N ASN A 116 4.97 -6.53 -19.50
CA ASN A 116 4.88 -7.71 -18.66
C ASN A 116 5.72 -7.57 -17.35
N GLY A 117 5.39 -6.57 -16.52
CA GLY A 117 6.12 -6.17 -15.31
C GLY A 117 5.45 -4.97 -14.64
N LYS A 118 4.40 -5.24 -13.85
CA LYS A 118 3.39 -4.27 -13.39
C LYS A 118 3.94 -3.06 -12.63
N PHE A 119 4.94 -3.22 -11.78
CA PHE A 119 5.66 -2.15 -11.07
C PHE A 119 6.95 -2.77 -10.54
N THR A 120 7.99 -1.98 -10.27
CA THR A 120 9.05 -2.47 -9.37
C THR A 120 8.48 -2.54 -7.95
N VAL A 121 8.54 -3.71 -7.32
CA VAL A 121 8.09 -3.94 -5.94
C VAL A 121 9.29 -4.02 -5.01
N ILE A 122 9.28 -3.22 -3.95
CA ILE A 122 10.30 -3.26 -2.90
C ILE A 122 9.61 -3.48 -1.56
N GLU A 123 10.13 -4.42 -0.77
CA GLU A 123 9.72 -4.67 0.61
C GLU A 123 10.88 -4.41 1.56
N THR A 124 10.60 -3.77 2.70
CA THR A 124 11.61 -3.51 3.73
C THR A 124 11.02 -3.79 5.10
N GLU A 125 11.59 -4.78 5.79
CA GLU A 125 11.22 -5.15 7.15
C GLU A 125 11.63 -4.06 8.15
N PHE A 126 10.87 -3.93 9.24
CA PHE A 126 11.18 -3.06 10.37
C PHE A 126 10.70 -3.64 11.69
#